data_AF-A0A930QM76-F1
#
_entry.id   AF-A0A930QM76-F1
#
_cell.length_a   1.000
_cell.length_b   1.000
_cell.length_c   1.000
_cell.angle_alpha   90.00
_cell.angle_beta   90.00
_cell.angle_gamma   90.00
#
_symmetry.space_group_name_H-M   'P 1'
#
loop_
_entity.id
_entity.type
_entity.pdbx_description
1 polymer ?
#
loop_
_entity_poly.entity_id
_entity_poly.type
_entity_poly.pdbx_seq_one_letter_code
_entity_poly.pdbx_strand_id
1 'polypeptide(L)'
;MTEKEIKEAFVTAFNRLVTEREEIVSNARLVRQMLCDTTALAEEKAKLQQELAALVEMTEKCIRENARIAQNQEKYQRHYEGLVARYDAAKARLDEVTEAVSAKEA
;
A
#
# COMPACT_ATOMS: atom_id res chain seq x y z
N MET A 1 16.09 -57.12 14.09
CA MET A 1 16.65 -55.78 13.85
C MET A 1 18.16 -55.86 13.88
N THR A 2 18.82 -55.37 12.83
CA THR A 2 20.28 -55.27 12.71
C THR A 2 20.72 -53.80 12.85
N GLU A 3 21.99 -53.57 13.17
CA GLU A 3 22.58 -52.23 13.26
C GLU A 3 22.34 -51.39 11.97
N LYS A 4 22.39 -52.05 10.82
CA LYS A 4 22.16 -51.43 9.52
C LYS A 4 20.73 -50.89 9.41
N GLU A 5 19.74 -51.69 9.81
CA GLU A 5 18.32 -51.29 9.80
C GLU A 5 18.06 -50.11 10.76
N ILE A 6 18.74 -50.08 11.91
CA ILE A 6 18.63 -48.96 12.86
C ILE A 6 19.20 -47.67 12.27
N LYS A 7 20.37 -47.74 11.61
CA LYS A 7 20.99 -46.57 10.96
C LYS A 7 20.14 -46.04 9.81
N GLU A 8 19.58 -46.92 8.98
CA GLU A 8 18.69 -46.53 7.88
C GLU A 8 17.43 -45.85 8.41
N ALA A 9 16.78 -46.43 9.43
CA ALA A 9 15.59 -45.83 10.05
C ALA A 9 15.88 -44.45 10.66
N PHE A 10 17.03 -44.27 11.32
CA PHE A 10 17.44 -42.98 11.88
C PHE A 10 17.64 -41.94 10.77
N VAL A 11 18.37 -42.27 9.71
CA VAL A 11 18.62 -41.35 8.59
C VAL A 11 17.31 -40.95 7.91
N THR A 12 16.39 -41.89 7.69
CA THR A 12 15.06 -41.59 7.13
C THR A 12 14.27 -40.66 8.05
N ALA A 13 14.21 -40.94 9.35
CA ALA A 13 13.47 -40.11 10.30
C ALA A 13 14.10 -38.70 10.42
N PHE A 14 15.42 -38.61 10.46
CA PHE A 14 16.15 -37.34 10.54
C PHE A 14 15.96 -36.50 9.27
N ASN A 15 16.10 -37.11 8.09
CA ASN A 15 15.89 -36.40 6.83
C ASN A 15 14.47 -35.87 6.72
N ARG A 16 13.47 -36.68 7.12
CA ARG A 16 12.08 -36.24 7.16
C ARG A 16 11.88 -35.05 8.10
N LEU A 17 12.43 -35.11 9.31
CA LEU A 17 12.36 -34.01 10.28
C LEU A 17 13.02 -32.73 9.74
N VAL A 18 14.17 -32.85 9.07
CA VAL A 18 14.88 -31.72 8.46
C VAL A 18 14.04 -31.10 7.35
N THR A 19 13.48 -31.91 6.45
CA THR A 19 12.62 -31.43 5.35
C THR A 19 11.35 -30.75 5.88
N GLU A 20 10.66 -31.37 6.84
CA GLU A 20 9.46 -30.78 7.45
C GLU A 20 9.78 -29.42 8.11
N ARG A 21 10.93 -29.31 8.80
CA ARG A 21 11.39 -28.03 9.37
C ARG A 21 11.62 -26.97 8.29
N GLU A 22 12.30 -27.33 7.20
CA GLU A 22 12.56 -26.40 6.10
C GLU A 22 11.28 -25.93 5.42
N GLU A 23 10.33 -26.84 5.21
CA GLU A 23 9.01 -26.54 4.67
C GLU A 23 8.23 -25.58 5.59
N ILE A 24 8.18 -25.85 6.90
CA ILE A 24 7.51 -24.98 7.88
C ILE A 24 8.12 -23.58 7.87
N VAL A 25 9.46 -23.47 7.84
CA VAL A 25 10.15 -22.18 7.79
C VAL A 25 9.85 -21.43 6.50
N SER A 26 9.84 -22.13 5.36
CA SER A 26 9.50 -21.54 4.06
C SER A 26 8.07 -21.00 4.06
N ASN A 27 7.12 -21.81 4.51
CA ASN A 27 5.70 -21.43 4.58
C ASN A 27 5.48 -20.24 5.52
N ALA A 28 6.13 -20.23 6.69
CA ALA A 28 6.05 -19.11 7.62
C ALA A 28 6.62 -17.80 7.00
N ARG A 29 7.72 -17.89 6.24
CA ARG A 29 8.28 -16.73 5.51
C ARG A 29 7.33 -16.22 4.44
N LEU A 30 6.68 -17.12 3.70
CA LEU A 30 5.74 -16.77 2.64
C LEU A 30 4.49 -16.10 3.21
N VAL A 31 3.92 -16.65 4.30
CA VAL A 31 2.80 -16.02 5.01
C VAL A 31 3.19 -14.64 5.54
N ARG A 32 4.37 -14.49 6.15
CA ARG A 32 4.87 -13.19 6.60
C ARG A 32 5.00 -12.20 5.45
N GLN A 33 5.54 -12.63 4.31
CA GLN A 33 5.67 -11.77 3.13
C GLN A 33 4.30 -11.32 2.63
N MET A 34 3.32 -12.21 2.51
CA MET A 34 1.97 -11.85 2.05
C MET A 34 1.25 -10.91 3.04
N LEU A 35 1.44 -11.08 4.35
CA LEU A 35 0.81 -10.23 5.36
C LEU A 35 1.41 -8.82 5.38
N CYS A 36 2.73 -8.72 5.24
CA CYS A 36 3.49 -7.48 5.32
C CYS A 36 3.77 -6.80 3.96
N ASP A 37 3.31 -7.36 2.84
CA ASP A 37 3.48 -6.70 1.54
C ASP A 37 2.59 -5.44 1.49
N THR A 38 3.25 -4.29 1.43
CA THR A 38 2.66 -2.95 1.35
C THR A 38 2.94 -2.28 0.01
N THR A 39 3.55 -2.99 -0.96
CA THR A 39 4.02 -2.41 -2.23
C THR A 39 2.91 -1.65 -2.97
N ALA A 40 1.75 -2.28 -3.15
CA ALA A 40 0.60 -1.66 -3.81
C ALA A 40 0.06 -0.43 -3.05
N LEU A 41 0.04 -0.48 -1.72
CA LEU A 41 -0.39 0.63 -0.88
C LEU A 41 0.61 1.81 -0.95
N ALA A 42 1.90 1.53 -1.01
CA ALA A 42 2.94 2.54 -1.17
C ALA A 42 2.85 3.23 -2.54
N GLU A 43 2.59 2.48 -3.61
CA GLU A 43 2.34 3.05 -4.94
C GLU A 43 1.08 3.91 -4.97
N GLU A 44 -0.02 3.45 -4.35
CA GLU A 44 -1.26 4.23 -4.24
C GLU A 44 -1.03 5.53 -3.46
N LYS A 45 -0.32 5.46 -2.33
CA LYS A 45 0.07 6.62 -1.52
C LYS A 45 0.83 7.66 -2.34
N ALA A 46 1.82 7.23 -3.12
CA ALA A 46 2.62 8.12 -3.96
C ALA A 46 1.77 8.81 -5.05
N LYS A 47 0.83 8.07 -5.67
CA LYS A 47 -0.10 8.62 -6.67
C LYS A 47 -1.05 9.66 -6.05
N LEU A 48 -1.60 9.38 -4.88
CA LEU A 48 -2.49 10.30 -4.16
C LEU A 48 -1.76 11.58 -3.76
N GLN A 49 -0.51 11.49 -3.30
CA GLN A 49 0.31 12.66 -2.99
C GLN A 49 0.55 13.54 -4.23
N GLN A 50 0.81 12.92 -5.39
CA GLN A 50 0.97 13.65 -6.66
C GLN A 50 -0.36 14.30 -7.09
N GLU A 51 -1.49 13.60 -6.97
CA GLU A 51 -2.80 14.16 -7.28
C GLU A 51 -3.14 15.36 -6.39
N LEU A 52 -2.89 15.26 -5.08
CA LEU A 52 -3.10 16.38 -4.15
C LEU A 52 -2.24 17.60 -4.51
N ALA A 53 -0.97 17.40 -4.86
CA ALA A 53 -0.10 18.49 -5.31
C ALA A 53 -0.66 19.17 -6.58
N ALA A 54 -1.09 18.38 -7.56
CA ALA A 54 -1.69 18.90 -8.79
C ALA A 54 -3.00 19.66 -8.51
N LEU A 55 -3.85 19.16 -7.61
CA LEU A 55 -5.11 19.83 -7.24
C LEU A 55 -4.87 21.18 -6.56
N VAL A 56 -3.83 21.28 -5.71
CA VAL A 56 -3.41 22.56 -5.12
C VAL A 56 -2.98 23.54 -6.21
N GLU A 57 -2.10 23.12 -7.12
CA GLU A 57 -1.65 23.97 -8.24
C GLU A 57 -2.81 24.44 -9.13
N MET A 58 -3.75 23.54 -9.44
CA MET A 58 -4.96 23.87 -10.20
C MET A 58 -5.84 24.88 -9.48
N THR A 59 -6.00 24.72 -8.16
CA THR A 59 -6.80 25.64 -7.32
C THR A 59 -6.16 27.02 -7.28
N GLU A 60 -4.85 27.11 -7.06
CA GLU A 60 -4.12 28.38 -7.10
C GLU A 60 -4.23 29.06 -8.47
N LYS A 61 -4.10 28.30 -9.56
CA LYS A 61 -4.25 28.83 -10.91
C LYS A 61 -5.66 29.39 -11.12
N CYS A 62 -6.69 28.67 -10.68
CA CYS A 62 -8.08 29.11 -10.76
C CYS A 62 -8.30 30.43 -10.03
N ILE A 63 -7.77 30.56 -8.80
CA ILE A 63 -7.84 31.79 -7.99
C ILE A 63 -7.09 32.95 -8.66
N ARG A 64 -5.84 32.72 -9.09
CA ARG A 64 -5.02 33.75 -9.76
C ARG A 64 -5.70 34.28 -11.03
N GLU A 65 -6.32 33.39 -11.79
CA GLU A 65 -7.00 33.76 -13.03
C GLU A 65 -8.28 34.55 -12.78
N ASN A 66 -9.07 34.17 -11.76
CA ASN A 66 -10.25 34.93 -11.33
C ASN A 66 -9.88 36.34 -10.83
N ALA A 67 -8.76 36.47 -10.09
CA ALA A 67 -8.28 37.74 -9.59
C ALA A 67 -7.79 38.68 -10.71
N ARG A 68 -7.23 38.14 -11.81
CA ARG A 68 -6.74 38.92 -12.95
C ARG A 68 -7.85 39.32 -13.91
N ILE A 69 -8.79 38.42 -14.16
CA ILE A 69 -9.87 38.60 -15.12
C ILE A 69 -11.15 38.12 -14.44
N ALA A 70 -12.10 39.04 -14.23
CA ALA A 70 -13.40 38.68 -13.66
C ALA A 70 -14.06 37.59 -14.53
N GLN A 71 -14.16 36.38 -13.98
CA GLN A 71 -14.80 35.24 -14.64
C GLN A 71 -16.31 35.25 -14.36
N ASN A 72 -17.06 34.48 -15.15
CA ASN A 72 -18.43 34.16 -14.78
C ASN A 72 -18.43 33.47 -13.40
N GLN A 73 -19.14 34.05 -12.43
CA GLN A 73 -19.05 33.61 -11.04
C GLN A 73 -19.64 32.23 -10.81
N GLU A 74 -20.69 31.86 -11.53
CA GLU A 74 -21.28 30.52 -11.43
C GLU A 74 -20.32 29.45 -11.97
N LYS A 75 -19.63 29.74 -13.08
CA LYS A 75 -18.62 28.84 -13.64
C LYS A 75 -17.41 28.69 -12.71
N TYR A 76 -16.93 29.80 -12.15
CA TYR A 76 -15.83 29.80 -11.20
C TYR A 76 -16.17 28.98 -9.96
N GLN A 77 -17.32 29.25 -9.34
CA GLN A 77 -17.76 28.57 -8.13
C GLN A 77 -17.87 27.06 -8.33
N ARG A 78 -18.55 26.61 -9.41
CA ARG A 78 -18.65 25.19 -9.73
C ARG A 78 -17.29 24.52 -9.95
N HIS A 79 -16.37 25.22 -10.60
CA HIS A 79 -15.03 24.66 -10.84
C HIS A 79 -14.23 24.56 -9.54
N TYR A 80 -14.24 25.62 -8.73
CA TYR A 80 -13.58 25.67 -7.44
C TYR A 80 -14.12 24.60 -6.47
N GLU A 81 -15.44 24.51 -6.32
CA GLU A 81 -16.08 23.47 -5.49
C GLU A 81 -15.73 22.05 -5.97
N GLY A 82 -15.64 21.84 -7.28
CA GLY A 82 -15.20 20.56 -7.85
C GLY A 82 -13.74 20.22 -7.51
N LEU A 83 -12.85 21.23 -7.48
CA LEU A 83 -11.45 21.03 -7.07
C LEU A 83 -11.35 20.71 -5.58
N VAL A 84 -12.11 21.42 -4.73
CA VAL A 84 -12.17 21.17 -3.29
C VAL A 84 -12.70 19.77 -3.01
N ALA A 85 -13.81 19.36 -3.63
CA ALA A 85 -14.39 18.04 -3.43
C ALA A 85 -13.42 16.90 -3.82
N ARG A 86 -12.67 17.08 -4.93
CA ARG A 86 -11.64 16.11 -5.34
C ARG A 86 -10.47 16.07 -4.36
N TYR A 87 -10.05 17.23 -3.85
CA TYR A 87 -8.98 17.31 -2.86
C TYR A 87 -9.36 16.59 -1.58
N ASP A 88 -10.56 16.85 -1.06
CA ASP A 88 -11.05 16.22 0.17
C ASP A 88 -11.16 14.70 0.01
N ALA A 89 -11.65 14.22 -1.14
CA ALA A 89 -11.72 12.79 -1.44
C ALA A 89 -10.33 12.13 -1.54
N ALA A 90 -9.39 12.76 -2.27
CA ALA A 90 -8.02 12.25 -2.40
C ALA A 90 -7.29 12.24 -1.05
N LYS A 91 -7.53 13.26 -0.21
CA LYS A 91 -6.95 13.36 1.13
C LYS A 91 -7.49 12.29 2.06
N ALA A 92 -8.81 12.09 2.10
CA ALA A 92 -9.42 11.02 2.89
C ALA A 92 -8.85 9.65 2.50
N ARG A 93 -8.70 9.41 1.19
CA ARG A 93 -8.09 8.16 0.70
C ARG A 93 -6.62 8.02 1.10
N LEU A 94 -5.85 9.11 1.07
CA LEU A 94 -4.46 9.10 1.50
C LEU A 94 -4.33 8.75 2.99
N ASP A 95 -5.22 9.29 3.82
CA ASP A 95 -5.27 9.00 5.25
C ASP A 95 -5.57 7.51 5.49
N GLU A 96 -6.60 6.96 4.83
CA GLU A 96 -6.93 5.52 4.87
C GLU A 96 -5.75 4.62 4.46
N VAL A 97 -5.09 4.94 3.34
CA VAL A 97 -3.96 4.15 2.84
C VAL A 97 -2.77 4.24 3.80
N THR A 98 -2.55 5.40 4.42
CA THR A 98 -1.48 5.58 5.40
C THR A 98 -1.73 4.74 6.65
N GLU A 99 -2.96 4.73 7.16
CA GLU A 99 -3.35 3.87 8.28
C GLU A 99 -3.18 2.38 7.94
N ALA A 100 -3.59 1.97 6.74
CA ALA A 100 -3.45 0.58 6.29
C ALA A 100 -1.99 0.12 6.18
N VAL A 101 -1.08 1.00 5.72
CA VAL A 101 0.37 0.72 5.70
C VAL A 101 0.89 0.58 7.13
N SER A 102 0.59 1.53 8.01
CA SER A 102 1.04 1.48 9.41
C SER A 102 0.53 0.24 10.14
N ALA A 103 -0.69 -0.21 9.87
CA ALA A 103 -1.25 -1.43 10.46
C ALA A 103 -0.57 -2.72 9.97
N LYS A 104 0.02 -2.71 8.76
CA LYS A 104 0.76 -3.86 8.19
C LYS A 104 2.23 -3.90 8.59
N GLU A 105 2.78 -2.75 8.97
CA GLU A 105 4.17 -2.59 9.40
C GLU A 105 4.38 -2.73 10.92
N ALA A 106 3.31 -2.60 11.72
CA ALA A 106 3.30 -2.78 13.18
C ALA A 106 3.43 -4.24 13.61
#